data_AF-A0A1F5C8I1-F1
#
_entry.id   AF-A0A1F5C8I1-F1
#
_cell.length_a   1.000
_cell.length_b   1.000
_cell.length_c   1.000
_cell.angle_alpha   90.00
_cell.angle_beta   90.00
_cell.angle_gamma   90.00
#
_symmetry.space_group_name_H-M   'P 1'
#
loop_
_entity.id
_entity.type
_entity.pdbx_description
1 polymer ?
#
loop_
_entity_poly.entity_id
_entity_poly.type
_entity_poly.pdbx_seq_one_letter_code
_entity_poly.pdbx_strand_id
1 'polypeptide(L)'
;MGILPLGTLNHLARDLKISFNLQEAARTIAEGKIHEIDVGEVNGHIFVNNSSIGLYPKVVRERNQEIIRLGRGKWPAMLDASIRVFLRFPLITIRLETSDGSLMRTTPFLFVGNNKYEMKPLRIGDRQSLERGELCAYLLKHTGRLAFLRILLMAILGMKQDRDFTFILSREVQVQMRRRRITVAADGQLMTLDTPLHYRIRPKALRVFAPEIAIP
;
A
#
# COMPACT_ATOMS: atom_id res chain seq x y z
N MET A 1 9.71 -11.86 -14.62
CA MET A 1 8.61 -10.91 -14.91
C MET A 1 9.20 -9.68 -15.59
N GLY A 2 8.61 -9.21 -16.69
CA GLY A 2 8.97 -7.92 -17.32
C GLY A 2 7.96 -6.84 -16.96
N ILE A 3 8.38 -5.57 -16.90
CA ILE A 3 7.53 -4.45 -16.50
C ILE A 3 7.51 -3.40 -17.62
N LEU A 4 6.31 -3.02 -18.06
CA LEU A 4 6.09 -1.88 -18.93
C LEU A 4 5.30 -0.79 -18.16
N PRO A 5 5.88 0.40 -17.96
CA PRO A 5 5.28 1.46 -17.13
C PRO A 5 4.19 2.24 -17.87
N LEU A 6 3.04 1.60 -18.10
CA LEU A 6 1.86 2.20 -18.75
C LEU A 6 0.86 2.84 -17.77
N GLY A 7 1.08 2.65 -16.45
CA GLY A 7 0.23 3.19 -15.39
C GLY A 7 0.59 4.62 -14.99
N THR A 8 -0.24 5.24 -14.15
CA THR A 8 -0.04 6.64 -13.72
C THR A 8 1.07 6.82 -12.68
N LEU A 9 1.27 5.84 -11.80
CA LEU A 9 2.23 5.97 -10.68
C LEU A 9 3.46 5.04 -10.81
N ASN A 10 3.32 3.89 -11.48
CA ASN A 10 4.37 2.89 -11.76
C ASN A 10 5.42 2.74 -10.65
N HIS A 11 4.98 2.63 -9.39
CA HIS A 11 5.86 2.62 -8.21
C HIS A 11 6.97 1.58 -8.32
N LEU A 12 6.63 0.34 -8.71
CA LEU A 12 7.61 -0.73 -8.88
C LEU A 12 8.64 -0.44 -9.98
N ALA A 13 8.22 0.13 -11.11
CA ALA A 13 9.15 0.52 -12.18
C ALA A 13 10.13 1.60 -11.70
N ARG A 14 9.63 2.57 -10.91
CA ARG A 14 10.45 3.63 -10.31
C ARG A 14 11.45 3.07 -9.30
N ASP A 15 11.03 2.13 -8.45
CA ASP A 15 11.89 1.48 -7.46
C ASP A 15 13.00 0.69 -8.15
N LEU A 16 12.65 -0.03 -9.22
CA LEU A 16 13.57 -0.83 -10.04
C LEU A 16 14.38 -0.01 -11.08
N LYS A 17 14.24 1.33 -11.08
CA LYS A 17 14.91 2.24 -12.04
C LYS A 17 14.62 1.93 -13.52
N ILE A 18 13.48 1.29 -13.80
CA ILE A 18 13.04 1.01 -15.17
C ILE A 18 12.63 2.33 -15.83
N SER A 19 13.11 2.55 -17.05
CA SER A 19 12.79 3.75 -17.83
C SER A 19 11.30 3.84 -18.12
N PHE A 20 10.75 5.06 -18.07
CA PHE A 20 9.35 5.33 -18.46
C PHE A 20 9.17 5.39 -19.98
N ASN A 21 10.28 5.46 -20.74
CA ASN A 21 10.23 5.27 -22.19
C ASN A 21 9.99 3.77 -22.47
N LEU A 22 8.91 3.47 -23.21
CA LEU A 22 8.49 2.10 -23.47
C LEU A 22 9.50 1.28 -24.26
N GLN A 23 10.26 1.91 -25.16
CA GLN A 23 11.30 1.22 -25.94
C GLN A 23 12.46 0.81 -25.02
N GLU A 24 12.89 1.72 -24.14
CA GLU A 24 13.93 1.44 -23.15
C GLU A 24 13.47 0.41 -22.08
N ALA A 25 12.19 0.46 -21.67
CA ALA A 25 11.61 -0.55 -20.79
C ALA A 25 11.57 -1.93 -21.48
N ALA A 26 11.18 -1.99 -22.75
CA ALA A 26 11.20 -3.23 -23.53
C ALA A 26 12.63 -3.77 -23.70
N ARG A 27 13.60 -2.89 -23.93
CA ARG A 27 15.02 -3.24 -23.98
C ARG A 27 15.51 -3.81 -22.66
N THR A 28 15.09 -3.24 -21.54
CA THR A 28 15.38 -3.77 -20.19
C THR A 28 14.83 -5.19 -20.01
N ILE A 29 13.67 -5.51 -20.60
CA ILE A 29 13.11 -6.87 -20.55
C ILE A 29 13.94 -7.85 -21.41
N ALA A 30 14.44 -7.40 -22.55
CA ALA A 30 15.20 -8.24 -23.48
C ALA A 30 16.66 -8.46 -23.04
N GLU A 31 17.32 -7.41 -22.54
CA GLU A 31 18.77 -7.36 -22.32
C GLU A 31 19.15 -7.14 -20.84
N GLY A 32 18.19 -6.81 -19.98
CA GLY A 32 18.44 -6.51 -18.57
C GLY A 32 18.78 -7.74 -17.73
N LYS A 33 19.12 -7.50 -16.47
CA LYS A 33 19.45 -8.55 -15.51
C LYS A 33 18.23 -8.98 -14.72
N ILE A 34 18.24 -10.22 -14.27
CA ILE A 34 17.26 -10.73 -13.34
C ILE A 34 17.67 -10.29 -11.94
N HIS A 35 16.75 -9.61 -11.27
CA HIS A 35 16.85 -9.27 -9.85
C HIS A 35 15.75 -9.99 -9.08
N GLU A 36 16.05 -10.40 -7.85
CA GLU A 36 15.12 -11.11 -6.97
C GLU A 36 14.63 -10.16 -5.89
N ILE A 37 13.35 -9.82 -5.91
CA ILE A 37 12.75 -8.90 -4.94
C ILE A 37 11.78 -9.62 -4.02
N ASP A 38 11.60 -9.06 -2.83
CA ASP A 38 10.61 -9.54 -1.90
C ASP A 38 9.20 -9.22 -2.38
N VAL A 39 8.23 -10.04 -1.96
CA VAL A 39 6.81 -9.73 -2.10
C VAL A 39 6.10 -9.94 -0.77
N GLY A 40 5.05 -9.15 -0.53
CA GLY A 40 4.14 -9.40 0.57
C GLY A 40 3.09 -10.43 0.19
N GLU A 41 2.57 -11.13 1.19
CA GLU A 41 1.44 -12.04 1.04
C GLU A 41 0.42 -11.74 2.15
N VAL A 42 -0.88 -11.80 1.82
CA VAL A 42 -1.98 -11.78 2.78
C VAL A 42 -2.95 -12.92 2.49
N ASN A 43 -3.12 -13.85 3.43
CA ASN A 43 -3.98 -15.03 3.27
C ASN A 43 -3.79 -15.77 1.92
N GLY A 44 -2.55 -15.92 1.46
CA GLY A 44 -2.23 -16.55 0.18
C GLY A 44 -2.25 -15.63 -1.05
N HIS A 45 -2.71 -14.38 -0.91
CA HIS A 45 -2.70 -13.39 -2.00
C HIS A 45 -1.43 -12.55 -1.98
N ILE A 46 -0.69 -12.55 -3.08
CA ILE A 46 0.57 -11.80 -3.23
C ILE A 46 0.29 -10.33 -3.55
N PHE A 47 1.09 -9.44 -2.97
CA PHE A 47 1.16 -8.02 -3.32
C PHE A 47 2.62 -7.55 -3.37
N VAL A 48 2.94 -6.68 -4.31
CA VAL A 48 4.31 -6.22 -4.57
C VAL A 48 4.59 -4.89 -3.88
N ASN A 49 3.61 -4.01 -3.77
CA ASN A 49 3.80 -2.70 -3.14
C ASN A 49 3.19 -2.68 -1.75
N ASN A 50 1.86 -2.77 -1.68
CA ASN A 50 1.17 -2.63 -0.42
C ASN A 50 -0.21 -3.29 -0.40
N SER A 51 -0.67 -3.52 0.81
CA SER A 51 -2.02 -3.88 1.16
C SER A 51 -2.59 -2.86 2.15
N SER A 52 -3.89 -2.57 2.08
CA SER A 52 -4.55 -1.68 3.03
C SER A 52 -5.97 -2.12 3.38
N ILE A 53 -6.38 -1.79 4.60
CA ILE A 53 -7.75 -1.96 5.11
C ILE A 53 -8.24 -0.66 5.75
N GLY A 54 -9.57 -0.46 5.78
CA GLY A 54 -10.19 0.71 6.39
C GLY A 54 -10.69 1.73 5.36
N LEU A 55 -10.25 2.99 5.46
CA LEU A 55 -10.73 4.08 4.59
C LEU A 55 -10.45 3.83 3.10
N TYR A 56 -9.21 3.49 2.72
CA TYR A 56 -8.81 3.44 1.31
C TYR A 56 -9.62 2.43 0.46
N PRO A 57 -9.80 1.15 0.87
CA PRO A 57 -10.64 0.22 0.11
C PRO A 57 -12.08 0.70 -0.05
N LYS A 58 -12.62 1.46 0.92
CA LYS A 58 -13.98 2.02 0.83
C LYS A 58 -14.06 3.13 -0.20
N VAL A 59 -13.06 4.02 -0.27
CA VAL A 59 -12.98 5.06 -1.30
C VAL A 59 -12.92 4.44 -2.68
N VAL A 60 -12.03 3.46 -2.89
CA VAL A 60 -11.90 2.76 -4.19
C VAL A 60 -13.19 2.04 -4.56
N ARG A 61 -13.88 1.42 -3.59
CA ARG A 61 -15.16 0.74 -3.81
C ARG A 61 -16.26 1.73 -4.21
N GLU A 62 -16.42 2.83 -3.48
CA GLU A 62 -17.42 3.86 -3.81
C GLU A 62 -17.14 4.47 -5.20
N ARG A 63 -15.87 4.79 -5.51
CA ARG A 63 -15.46 5.28 -6.84
C ARG A 63 -15.87 4.30 -7.94
N ASN A 64 -15.58 3.01 -7.79
CA ASN A 64 -15.92 2.00 -8.80
C ASN A 64 -17.43 1.91 -9.01
N GLN A 65 -18.22 1.97 -7.93
CA GLN A 65 -19.67 1.96 -8.02
C GLN A 65 -20.21 3.19 -8.76
N GLU A 66 -19.62 4.36 -8.57
CA GLU A 66 -20.01 5.58 -9.28
C GLU A 66 -19.65 5.58 -10.75
N ILE A 67 -18.46 5.10 -11.11
CA ILE A 67 -18.07 4.98 -12.52
C ILE A 67 -19.06 4.07 -13.24
N ILE A 68 -19.41 2.93 -12.64
CA ILE A 68 -20.36 1.96 -13.21
C ILE A 68 -21.78 2.54 -13.27
N ARG A 69 -22.25 3.20 -12.21
CA ARG A 69 -23.64 3.68 -12.13
C ARG A 69 -23.91 4.97 -12.89
N LEU A 70 -22.95 5.89 -12.93
CA LEU A 70 -23.17 7.28 -13.38
C LEU A 70 -22.37 7.63 -14.63
N GLY A 71 -21.52 6.73 -15.15
CA GLY A 71 -20.66 7.00 -16.31
C GLY A 71 -19.67 8.16 -16.10
N ARG A 72 -19.41 8.54 -14.84
CA ARG A 72 -18.55 9.67 -14.50
C ARG A 72 -17.09 9.35 -14.77
N GLY A 73 -16.33 10.39 -15.18
CA GLY A 73 -14.88 10.30 -15.31
C GLY A 73 -14.20 9.87 -14.00
N LYS A 74 -13.03 9.21 -14.11
CA LYS A 74 -12.29 8.63 -12.98
C LYS A 74 -11.99 9.64 -11.85
N TRP A 75 -11.71 10.89 -12.20
CA TRP A 75 -11.32 11.93 -11.24
C TRP A 75 -12.50 12.51 -10.44
N PRO A 76 -13.61 12.95 -11.07
CA PRO A 76 -14.81 13.36 -10.33
C PRO A 76 -15.36 12.28 -9.38
N ALA A 77 -15.40 11.02 -9.83
CA ALA A 77 -15.85 9.90 -9.00
C ALA A 77 -14.90 9.63 -7.81
N MET A 78 -13.59 9.84 -7.99
CA MET A 78 -12.63 9.70 -6.90
C MET A 78 -12.83 10.77 -5.84
N LEU A 79 -13.07 12.03 -6.24
CA LEU A 79 -13.26 13.14 -5.31
C LEU A 79 -14.53 12.97 -4.47
N ASP A 80 -15.66 12.67 -5.12
CA ASP A 80 -16.96 12.49 -4.46
C ASP A 80 -16.93 11.30 -3.48
N ALA A 81 -16.40 10.16 -3.92
CA ALA A 81 -16.16 9.00 -3.04
C ALA A 81 -15.26 9.33 -1.85
N SER A 82 -14.18 10.10 -2.07
CA SER A 82 -13.28 10.52 -1.00
C SER A 82 -13.99 11.38 0.05
N ILE A 83 -14.80 12.35 -0.40
CA ILE A 83 -15.58 13.23 0.49
C ILE A 83 -16.58 12.42 1.30
N ARG A 84 -17.38 11.54 0.67
CA ARG A 84 -18.38 10.75 1.41
C ARG A 84 -17.79 9.80 2.42
N VAL A 85 -16.72 9.10 2.07
CA VAL A 85 -16.03 8.20 3.00
C VAL A 85 -15.38 8.99 4.13
N PHE A 86 -14.80 10.16 3.84
CA PHE A 86 -14.26 11.06 4.86
C PHE A 86 -15.36 11.59 5.80
N LEU A 87 -16.53 11.96 5.28
CA LEU A 87 -17.69 12.40 6.08
C LEU A 87 -18.28 11.29 6.96
N ARG A 88 -18.14 10.02 6.58
CA ARG A 88 -18.50 8.86 7.42
C ARG A 88 -17.40 8.50 8.41
N PHE A 89 -16.14 8.69 8.04
CA PHE A 89 -14.94 8.38 8.79
C PHE A 89 -14.98 7.05 9.56
N PRO A 90 -15.25 5.93 8.88
CA PRO A 90 -15.45 4.67 9.56
C PRO A 90 -14.13 4.13 10.14
N LEU A 91 -14.08 3.98 11.46
CA LEU A 91 -12.96 3.40 12.17
C LEU A 91 -13.01 1.87 12.13
N ILE A 92 -11.84 1.25 12.22
CA ILE A 92 -11.66 -0.18 12.42
C ILE A 92 -10.90 -0.42 13.72
N THR A 93 -11.37 -1.37 14.53
CA THR A 93 -10.64 -1.85 15.70
C THR A 93 -9.96 -3.16 15.34
N ILE A 94 -8.64 -3.17 15.47
CA ILE A 94 -7.80 -4.30 15.10
C ILE A 94 -6.85 -4.63 16.25
N ARG A 95 -6.50 -5.91 16.36
CA ARG A 95 -5.38 -6.40 17.15
C ARG A 95 -4.32 -6.89 16.19
N LEU A 96 -3.16 -6.24 16.21
CA LEU A 96 -1.97 -6.69 15.52
C LEU A 96 -1.20 -7.62 16.43
N GLU A 97 -0.76 -8.75 15.91
CA GLU A 97 0.13 -9.69 16.58
C GLU A 97 1.35 -9.88 15.68
N THR A 98 2.53 -9.68 16.24
CA THR A 98 3.83 -9.89 15.59
C THR A 98 4.73 -10.69 16.52
N SER A 99 5.93 -11.06 16.04
CA SER A 99 6.97 -11.68 16.86
C SER A 99 7.32 -10.88 18.12
N ASP A 100 7.20 -9.55 18.04
CA ASP A 100 7.69 -8.62 19.07
C ASP A 100 6.59 -8.20 20.05
N GLY A 101 5.36 -8.68 19.85
CA GLY A 101 4.25 -8.47 20.77
C GLY A 101 2.90 -8.25 20.08
N SER A 102 1.94 -7.74 20.85
CA SER A 102 0.60 -7.42 20.34
C SER A 102 0.21 -5.97 20.59
N LEU A 103 -0.52 -5.39 19.64
CA LEU A 103 -1.00 -4.02 19.69
C LEU A 103 -2.49 -3.98 19.32
N MET A 104 -3.34 -3.58 20.26
CA MET A 104 -4.75 -3.31 20.00
C MET A 104 -4.97 -1.82 19.74
N ARG A 105 -5.54 -1.49 18.58
CA ARG A 105 -5.80 -0.10 18.18
C ARG A 105 -7.10 0.06 17.40
N THR A 106 -7.76 1.18 17.64
CA THR A 106 -8.83 1.69 16.78
C THR A 106 -8.24 2.76 15.88
N THR A 107 -8.35 2.59 14.57
CA THR A 107 -7.69 3.46 13.59
C THR A 107 -8.57 3.62 12.34
N PRO A 108 -8.49 4.73 11.60
CA PRO A 108 -9.17 4.87 10.32
C PRO A 108 -8.66 3.89 9.25
N PHE A 109 -7.38 3.51 9.29
CA PHE A 109 -6.80 2.58 8.33
C PHE A 109 -5.57 1.86 8.89
N LEU A 110 -5.30 0.70 8.30
CA LEU A 110 -4.03 -0.01 8.40
C LEU A 110 -3.46 -0.14 6.99
N PHE A 111 -2.20 0.23 6.83
CA PHE A 111 -1.44 0.06 5.60
C PHE A 111 -0.28 -0.89 5.87
N VAL A 112 -0.13 -1.94 5.08
CA VAL A 112 0.97 -2.90 5.16
C VAL A 112 1.78 -2.80 3.89
N GLY A 113 2.98 -2.25 4.00
CA GLY A 113 3.93 -2.13 2.91
C GLY A 113 4.85 -3.36 2.81
N ASN A 114 5.17 -3.74 1.57
CA ASN A 114 6.29 -4.64 1.28
C ASN A 114 7.59 -3.83 1.38
N ASN A 115 8.38 -4.08 2.43
CA ASN A 115 9.51 -3.28 2.88
C ASN A 115 9.13 -1.88 3.40
N LYS A 116 10.08 -1.22 4.07
CA LYS A 116 9.88 0.08 4.70
C LYS A 116 9.78 1.19 3.65
N TYR A 117 8.65 1.89 3.67
CA TYR A 117 8.43 3.10 2.89
C TYR A 117 9.02 4.32 3.61
N GLU A 118 9.74 5.16 2.88
CA GLU A 118 10.11 6.47 3.36
C GLU A 118 8.91 7.42 3.23
N MET A 119 8.55 8.04 4.34
CA MET A 119 7.61 9.15 4.38
C MET A 119 8.38 10.46 4.16
N LYS A 120 8.86 10.70 2.94
CA LYS A 120 9.52 11.96 2.59
C LYS A 120 8.50 13.01 2.11
N PRO A 121 8.70 14.29 2.46
CA PRO A 121 8.04 15.43 1.82
C PRO A 121 7.97 15.27 0.30
N LEU A 122 6.79 15.41 -0.32
CA LEU A 122 6.57 15.31 -1.78
C LEU A 122 6.90 13.94 -2.44
N ARG A 123 7.48 12.98 -1.72
CA ARG A 123 7.83 11.64 -2.19
C ARG A 123 7.23 10.57 -1.29
N ILE A 124 5.90 10.47 -1.32
CA ILE A 124 5.19 9.37 -0.67
C ILE A 124 5.44 8.11 -1.50
N GLY A 125 6.07 7.11 -0.90
CA GLY A 125 6.18 5.78 -1.49
C GLY A 125 7.55 5.40 -2.08
N ASP A 126 8.65 6.07 -1.74
CA ASP A 126 9.99 5.55 -2.05
C ASP A 126 10.37 4.47 -1.03
N ARG A 127 10.92 3.34 -1.49
CA ARG A 127 11.44 2.28 -0.62
C ARG A 127 12.95 2.39 -0.53
N GLN A 128 13.47 2.23 0.70
CA GLN A 128 14.92 2.15 0.90
C GLN A 128 15.50 0.81 0.44
N SER A 129 14.66 -0.23 0.42
CA SER A 129 15.06 -1.51 -0.15
C SER A 129 13.89 -2.36 -0.61
N LEU A 130 14.12 -3.18 -1.63
CA LEU A 130 13.19 -4.22 -2.08
C LEU A 130 13.54 -5.63 -1.56
N GLU A 131 14.64 -5.78 -0.81
CA GLU A 131 15.20 -7.08 -0.39
C GLU A 131 15.41 -7.20 1.14
N ARG A 132 14.84 -6.29 1.95
CA ARG A 132 15.06 -6.29 3.41
C ARG A 132 14.38 -7.46 4.11
N GLY A 133 13.44 -8.14 3.47
CA GLY A 133 12.75 -9.29 4.03
C GLY A 133 11.87 -8.92 5.22
N GLU A 134 11.22 -7.74 5.18
CA GLU A 134 10.37 -7.24 6.25
C GLU A 134 9.08 -6.58 5.70
N LEU A 135 7.97 -6.73 6.42
CA LEU A 135 6.76 -5.94 6.20
C LEU A 135 6.77 -4.72 7.11
N CYS A 136 6.17 -3.63 6.64
CA CYS A 136 5.97 -2.42 7.42
C CYS A 136 4.48 -2.08 7.56
N ALA A 137 3.94 -2.28 8.76
CA ALA A 137 2.55 -1.97 9.10
C ALA A 137 2.45 -0.55 9.68
N TYR A 138 1.81 0.36 8.95
CA TYR A 138 1.51 1.73 9.37
C TYR A 138 0.07 1.88 9.83
N LEU A 139 -0.10 2.51 11.00
CA LEU A 139 -1.39 2.86 11.57
C LEU A 139 -1.38 4.32 11.99
N LEU A 140 -2.54 4.96 11.88
CA LEU A 140 -2.72 6.27 12.47
C LEU A 140 -3.03 6.14 13.97
N LYS A 141 -2.35 6.95 14.80
CA LYS A 141 -2.62 7.02 16.25
C LYS A 141 -3.93 7.73 16.56
N HIS A 142 -4.31 8.70 15.73
CA HIS A 142 -5.48 9.54 15.95
C HIS A 142 -6.74 8.96 15.28
N THR A 143 -7.88 9.11 15.95
CA THR A 143 -9.19 8.64 15.48
C THR A 143 -10.11 9.78 15.04
N GLY A 144 -9.65 11.04 15.10
CA GLY A 144 -10.44 12.21 14.77
C GLY A 144 -10.35 12.62 13.29
N ARG A 145 -11.49 13.00 12.70
CA ARG A 145 -11.59 13.52 11.32
C ARG A 145 -10.71 14.72 11.05
N LEU A 146 -10.74 15.70 11.96
CA LEU A 146 -9.94 16.94 11.87
C LEU A 146 -8.43 16.64 11.94
N ALA A 147 -8.03 15.72 12.84
CA ALA A 147 -6.64 15.29 12.94
C ALA A 147 -6.19 14.60 11.65
N PHE A 148 -7.00 13.70 11.09
CA PHE A 148 -6.70 13.05 9.82
C PHE A 148 -6.64 14.04 8.65
N LEU A 149 -7.55 15.02 8.59
CA LEU A 149 -7.51 16.07 7.57
C LEU A 149 -6.23 16.90 7.68
N ARG A 150 -5.85 17.30 8.90
CA ARG A 150 -4.59 18.01 9.16
C ARG A 150 -3.39 17.20 8.65
N ILE A 151 -3.35 15.90 8.94
CA ILE A 151 -2.29 14.99 8.50
C ILE A 151 -2.29 14.87 6.96
N LEU A 152 -3.45 14.73 6.33
CA LEU A 152 -3.54 14.69 4.86
C LEU A 152 -3.02 15.98 4.22
N LEU A 153 -3.42 17.15 4.74
CA LEU A 153 -2.94 18.45 4.28
C LEU A 153 -1.43 18.60 4.47
N MET A 154 -0.92 18.22 5.64
CA MET A 154 0.52 18.21 5.90
C MET A 154 1.27 17.27 4.95
N ALA A 155 0.66 16.18 4.49
CA ALA A 155 1.30 15.23 3.58
C ALA A 155 1.43 15.84 2.18
N ILE A 156 0.38 16.52 1.73
CA ILE A 156 0.35 17.29 0.47
C ILE A 156 1.39 18.41 0.50
N LEU A 157 1.50 19.12 1.64
CA LEU A 157 2.48 20.18 1.86
C LEU A 157 3.91 19.66 2.08
N GLY A 158 4.11 18.33 2.09
CA GLY A 158 5.42 17.73 2.30
C GLY A 158 6.00 17.99 3.69
N MET A 159 5.19 17.95 4.74
CA MET A 159 5.67 18.08 6.11
C MET A 159 5.90 16.70 6.73
N LYS A 160 6.93 16.55 7.58
CA LYS A 160 7.21 15.29 8.29
C LYS A 160 6.10 14.94 9.27
N GLN A 161 5.72 13.66 9.33
CA GLN A 161 4.58 13.18 10.12
C GLN A 161 4.93 12.08 11.13
N ASP A 162 6.20 11.93 11.49
CA ASP A 162 6.70 10.80 12.30
C ASP A 162 5.97 10.60 13.64
N ARG A 163 5.35 11.65 14.19
CA ARG A 163 4.63 11.58 15.47
C ARG A 163 3.21 11.03 15.37
N ASP A 164 2.53 11.22 14.24
CA ASP A 164 1.11 10.89 14.06
C ASP A 164 0.87 9.41 13.71
N PHE A 165 1.92 8.70 13.31
CA PHE A 165 1.89 7.30 12.91
C PHE A 165 2.54 6.39 13.95
N THR A 166 2.00 5.17 14.06
CA THR A 166 2.70 4.02 14.61
C THR A 166 3.10 3.14 13.43
N PHE A 167 4.36 2.74 13.36
CA PHE A 167 4.81 1.74 12.42
C PHE A 167 5.35 0.53 13.18
N ILE A 168 5.14 -0.66 12.62
CA ILE A 168 5.69 -1.93 13.11
C ILE A 168 6.42 -2.57 11.93
N LEU A 169 7.68 -2.95 12.16
CA LEU A 169 8.45 -3.75 11.23
C LEU A 169 8.41 -5.19 11.72
N SER A 170 8.00 -6.12 10.86
CA SER A 170 8.04 -7.55 11.20
C SER A 170 7.99 -8.39 9.93
N ARG A 171 8.45 -9.63 9.99
CA ARG A 171 8.34 -10.57 8.88
C ARG A 171 6.92 -11.10 8.71
N GLU A 172 6.19 -11.21 9.82
CA GLU A 172 4.83 -11.72 9.87
C GLU A 172 3.97 -10.82 10.75
N VAL A 173 2.76 -10.52 10.29
CA VAL A 173 1.81 -9.69 11.02
C VAL A 173 0.43 -10.33 10.91
N GLN A 174 -0.12 -10.77 12.04
CA GLN A 174 -1.49 -11.25 12.10
C GLN A 174 -2.42 -10.10 12.55
N VAL A 175 -3.47 -9.85 11.77
CA VAL A 175 -4.46 -8.81 12.04
C VAL A 175 -5.77 -9.48 12.41
N GLN A 176 -6.09 -9.45 13.69
CA GLN A 176 -7.36 -9.93 14.21
C GLN A 176 -8.38 -8.80 14.30
N MET A 177 -9.65 -9.12 14.06
CA MET A 177 -10.76 -8.19 14.21
C MET A 177 -12.07 -8.93 14.47
N ARG A 178 -13.07 -8.24 15.00
CA ARG A 178 -14.39 -8.84 15.33
C ARG A 178 -15.18 -9.27 14.09
N ARG A 179 -14.94 -8.64 12.94
CA ARG A 179 -15.68 -8.92 11.69
C ARG A 179 -15.09 -10.15 11.01
N ARG A 180 -15.92 -11.11 10.59
CA ARG A 180 -15.47 -12.34 9.90
C ARG A 180 -14.83 -12.10 8.54
N ARG A 181 -15.26 -11.06 7.82
CA ARG A 181 -14.77 -10.70 6.48
C ARG A 181 -14.49 -9.21 6.39
N ILE A 182 -13.44 -8.86 5.64
CA ILE A 182 -13.07 -7.47 5.37
C ILE A 182 -12.61 -7.28 3.93
N THR A 183 -12.93 -6.12 3.36
CA THR A 183 -12.38 -5.72 2.06
C THR A 183 -10.98 -5.19 2.26
N VAL A 184 -10.04 -5.80 1.55
CA VAL A 184 -8.62 -5.47 1.49
C VAL A 184 -8.33 -4.88 0.10
N ALA A 185 -7.54 -3.83 0.04
CA ALA A 185 -6.98 -3.34 -1.22
C ALA A 185 -5.51 -3.74 -1.29
N ALA A 186 -5.14 -4.62 -2.21
CA ALA A 186 -3.77 -5.05 -2.45
C ALA A 186 -3.33 -4.58 -3.84
N ASP A 187 -2.23 -3.82 -3.93
CA ASP A 187 -1.76 -3.16 -5.16
C ASP A 187 -2.87 -2.39 -5.92
N GLY A 188 -3.82 -1.82 -5.17
CA GLY A 188 -4.97 -1.09 -5.71
C GLY A 188 -6.14 -1.95 -6.20
N GLN A 189 -6.03 -3.28 -6.17
CA GLN A 189 -7.12 -4.21 -6.44
C GLN A 189 -7.89 -4.56 -5.17
N LEU A 190 -9.23 -4.58 -5.26
CA LEU A 190 -10.10 -4.90 -4.13
C LEU A 190 -10.39 -6.39 -4.08
N MET A 191 -10.18 -6.98 -2.91
CA MET A 191 -10.57 -8.35 -2.58
C MET A 191 -11.27 -8.39 -1.22
N THR A 192 -12.08 -9.42 -0.98
CA THR A 192 -12.72 -9.64 0.32
C THR A 192 -12.12 -10.90 0.92
N LEU A 193 -11.49 -10.77 2.09
CA LEU A 193 -10.77 -11.87 2.75
C LEU A 193 -11.43 -12.19 4.10
N ASP A 194 -11.33 -13.46 4.50
CA ASP A 194 -11.70 -13.92 5.84
C ASP A 194 -10.65 -13.50 6.86
N THR A 195 -11.11 -13.23 8.09
CA THR A 195 -10.24 -12.85 9.21
C THR A 195 -9.97 -14.04 10.12
N PRO A 196 -8.81 -14.14 10.78
CA PRO A 196 -7.72 -13.15 10.83
C PRO A 196 -6.96 -12.99 9.50
N LEU A 197 -6.41 -11.80 9.26
CA LEU A 197 -5.53 -11.58 8.11
C LEU A 197 -4.10 -11.95 8.52
N HIS A 198 -3.50 -12.90 7.83
CA HIS A 198 -2.12 -13.34 8.00
C HIS A 198 -1.26 -12.71 6.93
N TYR A 199 -0.51 -11.68 7.32
CA TYR A 199 0.50 -11.07 6.48
C TYR A 199 1.84 -11.74 6.71
N ARG A 200 2.57 -12.00 5.62
CA ARG A 200 3.97 -12.42 5.67
C ARG A 200 4.76 -11.88 4.50
N ILE A 201 6.05 -11.69 4.72
CA ILE A 201 7.00 -11.42 3.65
C ILE A 201 7.45 -12.72 2.98
N ARG A 202 7.65 -12.69 1.67
CA ARG A 202 8.27 -13.74 0.88
C ARG A 202 9.58 -13.20 0.30
N PRO A 203 10.71 -13.43 0.98
CA PRO A 203 11.98 -12.88 0.55
C PRO A 203 12.38 -13.40 -0.82
N LYS A 204 12.86 -12.52 -1.70
CA LYS A 204 13.41 -12.89 -3.03
C LYS A 204 12.50 -13.77 -3.89
N ALA A 205 11.19 -13.73 -3.65
CA ALA A 205 10.25 -14.66 -4.29
C ALA A 205 9.83 -14.23 -5.70
N LEU A 206 10.10 -12.98 -6.10
CA LEU A 206 9.76 -12.47 -7.42
C LEU A 206 11.01 -12.09 -8.22
N ARG A 207 11.18 -12.77 -9.36
CA ARG A 207 12.25 -12.48 -10.32
C ARG A 207 11.79 -11.47 -11.35
N VAL A 208 12.46 -10.33 -11.43
CA VAL A 208 12.11 -9.21 -12.31
C VAL A 208 13.29 -8.80 -13.18
N PHE A 209 13.04 -8.50 -14.45
CA PHE A 209 14.04 -7.88 -15.31
C PHE A 209 14.16 -6.39 -14.97
N ALA A 210 15.36 -5.95 -14.61
CA ALA A 210 15.66 -4.56 -14.34
C ALA A 210 17.06 -4.20 -14.89
N PRO A 211 17.39 -2.90 -15.00
CA PRO A 211 18.72 -2.47 -15.42
C PRO A 211 19.81 -3.01 -14.47
N GLU A 212 21.05 -2.98 -14.92
CA GLU A 212 22.20 -3.45 -14.13
C GLU A 212 22.54 -2.56 -12.92
N ILE A 213 21.91 -1.39 -12.82
CA ILE A 213 22.09 -0.44 -11.72
C ILE A 213 21.64 -1.09 -10.40
N ALA A 214 22.37 -0.81 -9.31
CA ALA A 214 21.98 -1.22 -7.97
C ALA A 214 20.54 -0.77 -7.65
N ILE A 215 19.68 -1.75 -7.35
CA ILE A 215 18.33 -1.51 -6.86
C ILE A 215 18.47 -1.12 -5.37
N PRO A 216 17.68 -0.16 -4.87
CA PRO A 216 17.63 0.13 -3.44
C PRO A 216 17.32 -1.14 -2.63
#